data_AF-A0A927ZTW1-F1
#
_entry.id   AF-A0A927ZTW1-F1
#
_cell.length_a   1.000
_cell.length_b   1.000
_cell.length_c   1.000
_cell.angle_alpha   90.00
_cell.angle_beta   90.00
_cell.angle_gamma   90.00
#
_symmetry.space_group_name_H-M   'P 1'
#
loop_
_entity.id
_entity.type
_entity.pdbx_description
1 polymer ?
#
loop_
_entity_poly.entity_id
_entity_poly.type
_entity_poly.pdbx_seq_one_letter_code
_entity_poly.pdbx_strand_id
1 'polypeptide(L)'
;MNRWAKFFACALLAAVVTGTGVTASAMNITGVSQAMTVGSKTVTASDEKGDKVKFVSDGKILRLMSADGTKDFLSFNSFDGIYSGVDYSVRAIETTDPTMRLFEIAATREGKSCGYWLVGNHIGGAWTTYVSWNSFANLGFRTDRWHDLKATIENQQLVITSYNGYGKMDWRAQVFWNEQDGWFGLKRF
;
A
#
# COMPACT_ATOMS: atom_id res chain seq x y z
N MET A 1 -40.55 -32.92 37.15
CA MET A 1 -39.23 -32.80 37.80
C MET A 1 -38.32 -33.86 37.22
N ASN A 2 -37.23 -33.40 36.58
CA ASN A 2 -35.99 -34.06 36.14
C ASN A 2 -35.93 -35.61 36.11
N ARG A 3 -35.39 -36.16 35.02
CA ARG A 3 -34.03 -36.72 35.03
C ARG A 3 -33.57 -37.30 33.67
N TRP A 4 -32.43 -36.77 33.17
CA TRP A 4 -31.35 -37.44 32.43
C TRP A 4 -31.46 -37.53 30.90
N ALA A 5 -30.92 -36.49 30.24
CA ALA A 5 -30.31 -36.59 28.93
C ALA A 5 -28.88 -37.14 29.08
N LYS A 6 -28.53 -38.23 28.38
CA LYS A 6 -27.14 -38.55 28.03
C LYS A 6 -27.06 -39.34 26.71
N PHE A 7 -26.01 -39.01 25.96
CA PHE A 7 -25.37 -39.75 24.87
C PHE A 7 -25.96 -39.58 23.46
N PHE A 8 -25.60 -38.46 22.83
CA PHE A 8 -25.21 -38.49 21.41
C PHE A 8 -23.69 -38.41 21.33
N ALA A 9 -23.08 -39.45 20.77
CA ALA A 9 -21.68 -39.46 20.36
C ALA A 9 -21.61 -40.07 18.95
N CYS A 10 -20.60 -39.61 18.20
CA CYS A 10 -20.17 -40.03 16.85
C CYS A 10 -21.01 -39.44 15.70
N ALA A 11 -20.46 -38.77 14.70
CA ALA A 11 -19.07 -38.52 14.34
C ALA A 11 -19.00 -37.25 13.46
N LEU A 12 -18.19 -36.26 13.86
CA LEU A 12 -17.78 -35.21 12.95
C LEU A 12 -16.53 -35.71 12.22
N LEU A 13 -16.71 -36.06 10.95
CA LEU A 13 -15.62 -36.21 10.00
C LEU A 13 -14.84 -34.89 9.97
N ALA A 14 -13.65 -34.88 10.58
CA ALA A 14 -12.67 -33.85 10.33
C ALA A 14 -12.15 -34.07 8.90
N ALA A 15 -12.78 -33.40 7.93
CA ALA A 15 -12.20 -33.24 6.62
C ALA A 15 -10.95 -32.36 6.79
N VAL A 16 -9.78 -32.98 6.75
CA VAL A 16 -8.51 -32.28 6.55
C VAL A 16 -8.60 -31.65 5.16
N VAL A 17 -8.95 -30.37 5.11
CA VAL A 17 -8.69 -29.55 3.93
C VAL A 17 -7.17 -29.40 3.88
N THR A 18 -6.53 -30.28 3.13
CA THR A 18 -5.15 -30.08 2.70
C THR A 18 -5.18 -28.82 1.85
N GLY A 19 -4.81 -27.69 2.46
CA GLY A 19 -4.63 -26.43 1.77
C GLY A 19 -3.62 -26.65 0.64
N THR A 20 -4.12 -26.70 -0.59
CA THR A 20 -3.30 -26.49 -1.77
C THR A 20 -2.62 -25.16 -1.58
N GLY A 21 -1.29 -25.15 -1.52
CA GLY A 21 -0.49 -23.95 -1.35
C GLY A 21 -0.98 -22.86 -2.31
N VAL A 22 -1.49 -21.77 -1.74
CA VAL A 22 -2.08 -20.67 -2.48
C VAL A 22 -0.95 -19.99 -3.25
N THR A 23 -0.99 -20.09 -4.57
CA THR A 23 -0.13 -19.32 -5.46
C THR A 23 -0.62 -17.88 -5.43
N ALA A 24 0.02 -17.04 -4.62
CA ALA A 24 -0.06 -15.60 -4.80
C ALA A 24 0.47 -15.28 -6.21
N SER A 25 -0.39 -14.82 -7.11
CA SER A 25 0.01 -14.35 -8.43
C SER A 25 0.85 -13.07 -8.28
N ALA A 26 1.98 -13.02 -8.97
CA ALA A 26 2.87 -11.88 -8.88
C ALA A 26 2.24 -10.67 -9.56
N MET A 27 2.21 -9.53 -8.86
CA MET A 27 2.00 -8.22 -9.50
C MET A 27 3.14 -8.02 -10.50
N ASN A 28 2.81 -7.93 -11.79
CA ASN A 28 3.78 -7.66 -12.84
C ASN A 28 3.73 -6.18 -13.22
N ILE A 29 4.81 -5.47 -12.89
CA ILE A 29 4.99 -4.05 -13.18
C ILE A 29 5.62 -3.90 -14.54
N THR A 30 4.90 -3.24 -15.43
CA THR A 30 5.30 -3.04 -16.83
C THR A 30 5.87 -1.66 -17.11
N GLY A 31 5.71 -0.73 -16.16
CA GLY A 31 6.29 0.59 -16.26
C GLY A 31 6.17 1.38 -14.97
N VAL A 32 7.11 2.30 -14.77
CA VAL A 32 7.00 3.37 -13.80
C VAL A 32 6.91 4.66 -14.60
N SER A 33 5.77 5.34 -14.54
CA SER A 33 5.61 6.63 -15.19
C SER A 33 6.01 7.76 -14.22
N GLN A 34 6.76 8.72 -14.78
CA GLN A 34 7.30 9.96 -14.21
C GLN A 34 7.18 10.13 -12.68
N ALA A 35 8.31 10.04 -11.97
CA ALA A 35 8.37 10.46 -10.58
C ALA A 35 8.20 11.98 -10.48
N MET A 36 7.23 12.41 -9.68
CA MET A 36 6.88 13.81 -9.45
C MET A 36 7.11 14.14 -7.97
N THR A 37 8.01 15.07 -7.70
CA THR A 37 8.15 15.63 -6.36
C THR A 37 7.02 16.62 -6.11
N VAL A 38 6.15 16.30 -5.17
CA VAL A 38 5.02 17.11 -4.75
C VAL A 38 5.42 17.81 -3.45
N GLY A 39 6.28 18.83 -3.57
CA GLY A 39 6.54 19.76 -2.45
C GLY A 39 5.27 20.57 -2.13
N SER A 40 5.35 21.88 -1.92
CA SER A 40 4.16 22.74 -1.82
C SER A 40 3.53 23.06 -3.19
N LYS A 41 3.28 22.04 -4.01
CA LYS A 41 2.86 22.20 -5.41
C LYS A 41 1.69 21.30 -5.75
N THR A 42 1.00 21.64 -6.84
CA THR A 42 0.01 20.77 -7.47
C THR A 42 0.67 20.02 -8.62
N VAL A 43 0.45 18.71 -8.68
CA VAL A 43 0.80 17.89 -9.86
C VAL A 43 -0.42 17.15 -10.35
N THR A 44 -0.51 16.95 -11.66
CA THR A 44 -1.63 16.22 -12.29
C THR A 44 -1.14 14.90 -12.85
N ALA A 45 -1.98 13.87 -12.73
CA ALA A 45 -1.77 12.58 -13.35
C ALA A 45 -3.07 12.11 -14.02
N SER A 46 -2.99 10.99 -14.74
CA SER A 46 -4.18 10.30 -15.26
C SER A 46 -4.23 8.90 -14.68
N ASP A 47 -5.42 8.41 -14.34
CA ASP A 47 -5.62 7.01 -13.94
C ASP A 47 -5.55 6.05 -15.15
N GLU A 48 -5.85 4.77 -14.93
CA GLU A 48 -5.85 3.73 -15.97
C GLU A 48 -6.87 3.96 -17.10
N LYS A 49 -7.94 4.71 -16.83
CA LYS A 49 -9.00 5.05 -17.81
C LYS A 49 -8.70 6.35 -18.54
N GLY A 50 -7.61 7.04 -18.15
CA GLY A 50 -7.23 8.34 -18.68
C GLY A 50 -7.86 9.51 -17.93
N ASP A 51 -8.66 9.26 -16.89
CA ASP A 51 -9.30 10.31 -16.10
C ASP A 51 -8.24 11.06 -15.31
N LYS A 52 -8.31 12.41 -15.35
CA LYS A 52 -7.32 13.25 -14.69
C LYS A 52 -7.58 13.32 -13.19
N VAL A 53 -6.50 13.23 -12.42
CA VAL A 53 -6.46 13.49 -10.99
C VAL A 53 -5.37 14.49 -10.65
N LYS A 54 -5.48 15.12 -9.49
CA LYS A 54 -4.44 16.02 -8.99
C LYS A 54 -4.01 15.66 -7.58
N PHE A 55 -2.72 15.83 -7.35
CA PHE A 55 -2.11 15.75 -6.04
C PHE A 55 -1.76 17.17 -5.60
N VAL A 56 -2.27 17.58 -4.45
CA VAL A 56 -2.07 18.93 -3.90
C VAL A 56 -1.49 18.79 -2.50
N SER A 57 -0.33 19.40 -2.26
CA SER A 57 0.27 19.45 -0.92
C SER A 57 0.41 20.89 -0.44
N ASP A 58 0.10 21.10 0.84
CA ASP A 58 0.33 22.35 1.56
C ASP A 58 1.59 22.30 2.45
N GLY A 59 2.45 21.29 2.24
CA GLY A 59 3.64 21.03 3.06
C GLY A 59 3.32 20.36 4.40
N LYS A 60 2.04 20.03 4.64
CA LYS A 60 1.57 19.26 5.80
C LYS A 60 0.83 18.01 5.40
N ILE A 61 -0.16 18.19 4.54
CA ILE A 61 -1.05 17.14 4.05
C ILE A 61 -0.92 17.08 2.54
N LEU A 62 -0.83 15.86 2.00
CA LEU A 62 -1.03 15.62 0.58
C LEU A 62 -2.47 15.18 0.35
N ARG A 63 -3.15 15.78 -0.63
CA ARG A 63 -4.52 15.43 -1.05
C ARG A 63 -4.50 14.90 -2.47
N LEU A 64 -5.17 13.76 -2.69
CA LEU A 64 -5.54 13.27 -4.00
C LEU A 64 -6.97 13.72 -4.29
N MET A 65 -7.17 14.45 -5.37
CA MET A 65 -8.44 15.09 -5.71
C MET A 65 -8.83 14.83 -7.17
N SER A 66 -10.11 15.08 -7.49
CA SER A 66 -10.58 15.24 -8.86
C SER A 66 -9.82 16.35 -9.58
N ALA A 67 -9.73 16.29 -10.91
CA ALA A 67 -9.01 17.28 -11.72
C ALA A 67 -9.44 18.73 -11.45
N ASP A 68 -10.74 18.97 -11.29
CA ASP A 68 -11.32 20.28 -10.96
C ASP A 68 -11.12 20.68 -9.49
N GLY A 69 -10.77 19.73 -8.60
CA GLY A 69 -10.62 19.93 -7.17
C GLY A 69 -11.89 20.02 -6.36
N THR A 70 -13.03 19.66 -6.94
CA THR A 70 -14.29 19.70 -6.21
C THR A 70 -14.48 18.49 -5.28
N LYS A 71 -13.76 17.40 -5.54
CA LYS A 71 -13.82 16.17 -4.75
C LYS A 71 -12.44 15.82 -4.20
N ASP A 72 -12.34 15.75 -2.88
CA ASP A 72 -11.23 15.10 -2.17
C ASP A 72 -11.47 13.59 -2.17
N PHE A 73 -10.52 12.82 -2.69
CA PHE A 73 -10.59 11.37 -2.71
C PHE A 73 -9.88 10.76 -1.50
N LEU A 74 -8.61 11.13 -1.29
CA LEU A 74 -7.77 10.63 -0.19
C LEU A 74 -6.86 11.74 0.34
N SER A 75 -6.54 11.68 1.64
CA SER A 75 -5.62 12.59 2.31
C SER A 75 -4.53 11.80 3.04
N PHE A 76 -3.30 12.29 2.96
CA PHE A 76 -2.12 11.62 3.49
C PHE A 76 -1.38 12.56 4.43
N ASN A 77 -1.16 12.09 5.66
CA ASN A 77 -0.47 12.81 6.72
C ASN A 77 0.77 12.04 7.14
N SER A 78 1.77 12.73 7.68
CA SER A 78 2.91 12.08 8.33
C SER A 78 2.46 11.11 9.43
N PHE A 79 3.02 9.91 9.45
CA PHE A 79 2.78 8.88 10.47
C PHE A 79 3.53 9.14 11.78
N ASP A 80 4.57 9.99 11.77
CA ASP A 80 5.35 10.31 12.98
C ASP A 80 4.70 11.38 13.86
N GLY A 81 3.50 11.85 13.50
CA GLY A 81 2.75 12.88 14.23
C GLY A 81 3.26 14.31 14.02
N ILE A 82 4.31 14.50 13.22
CA ILE A 82 4.87 15.81 12.89
C ILE A 82 4.46 16.16 11.46
N TYR A 83 3.55 17.12 11.33
CA TYR A 83 2.94 17.48 10.05
C TYR A 83 3.61 18.67 9.35
N SER A 84 4.77 19.15 9.79
CA SER A 84 5.46 20.29 9.16
C SER A 84 6.76 19.86 8.51
N GLY A 85 7.09 20.45 7.35
CA GLY A 85 8.33 20.15 6.63
C GLY A 85 8.32 18.77 5.99
N VAL A 86 7.13 18.28 5.63
CA VAL A 86 6.98 16.98 4.97
C VAL A 86 7.04 17.18 3.46
N ASP A 87 8.02 16.53 2.84
CA ASP A 87 8.15 16.45 1.38
C ASP A 87 7.47 15.19 0.89
N TYR A 88 6.53 15.34 -0.05
CA TYR A 88 5.88 14.22 -0.69
C TYR A 88 6.46 13.98 -2.09
N SER A 89 6.55 12.72 -2.47
CA SER A 89 6.84 12.30 -3.83
C SER A 89 5.76 11.33 -4.28
N VAL A 90 5.38 11.44 -5.55
CA VAL A 90 4.36 10.61 -6.17
C VAL A 90 4.93 10.06 -7.47
N ARG A 91 4.81 8.75 -7.70
CA ARG A 91 5.09 8.14 -9.00
C ARG A 91 3.98 7.18 -9.37
N ALA A 92 3.70 7.06 -10.66
CA ALA A 92 2.73 6.10 -11.13
C ALA A 92 3.41 4.76 -11.47
N ILE A 93 2.72 3.68 -11.13
CA ILE A 93 3.15 2.29 -11.34
C ILE A 93 2.06 1.61 -12.17
N GLU A 94 2.44 1.13 -13.35
CA GLU A 94 1.55 0.35 -14.21
C GLU A 94 1.70 -1.13 -13.91
N THR A 95 0.57 -1.82 -13.87
CA THR A 95 0.50 -3.27 -13.68
C THR A 95 -0.25 -3.91 -14.85
N THR A 96 0.06 -5.17 -15.17
CA THR A 96 -0.70 -5.94 -16.17
C THR A 96 -1.59 -7.01 -15.57
N ASP A 97 -1.31 -7.46 -14.36
CA ASP A 97 -2.08 -8.47 -13.65
C ASP A 97 -2.22 -8.11 -12.16
N PRO A 98 -3.34 -7.47 -11.77
CA PRO A 98 -4.41 -6.93 -12.62
C PRO A 98 -3.92 -5.74 -13.45
N THR A 99 -4.63 -5.35 -14.51
CA THR A 99 -4.32 -4.11 -15.23
C THR A 99 -4.80 -2.91 -14.42
N MET A 100 -3.88 -2.24 -13.73
CA MET A 100 -4.16 -1.05 -12.93
C MET A 100 -3.05 -0.01 -13.08
N ARG A 101 -3.43 1.26 -12.90
CA ARG A 101 -2.48 2.34 -12.64
C ARG A 101 -2.55 2.73 -11.17
N LEU A 102 -1.47 2.44 -10.45
CA LEU A 102 -1.32 2.79 -9.04
C LEU A 102 -0.46 4.03 -8.90
N PHE A 103 -0.63 4.73 -7.79
CA PHE A 103 0.25 5.81 -7.37
C PHE A 103 0.95 5.39 -6.09
N GLU A 104 2.27 5.29 -6.17
CA GLU A 104 3.12 5.22 -5.00
C GLU A 104 3.36 6.64 -4.50
N ILE A 105 3.12 6.82 -3.20
CA ILE A 105 3.34 8.07 -2.49
C ILE A 105 4.34 7.79 -1.37
N ALA A 106 5.48 8.47 -1.39
CA ALA A 106 6.45 8.44 -0.31
C ALA A 106 6.56 9.82 0.33
N ALA A 107 6.54 9.86 1.66
CA ALA A 107 6.71 11.09 2.44
C ALA A 107 8.01 11.03 3.25
N THR A 108 8.77 12.11 3.18
CA THR A 108 10.03 12.27 3.90
C THR A 108 10.08 13.57 4.67
N ARG A 109 10.79 13.56 5.80
CA ARG A 109 11.09 14.74 6.60
C ARG A 109 12.50 14.60 7.15
N GLU A 110 13.37 15.58 6.86
CA GLU A 110 14.78 15.58 7.33
C GLU A 110 15.54 14.27 6.99
N GLY A 111 15.28 13.72 5.79
CA GLY A 111 15.89 12.47 5.34
C GLY A 111 15.30 11.19 5.97
N LYS A 112 14.35 11.29 6.89
CA LYS A 112 13.58 10.16 7.45
C LYS A 112 12.31 9.94 6.63
N SER A 113 11.99 8.69 6.31
CA SER A 113 10.64 8.34 5.84
C SER A 113 9.63 8.50 6.98
N CYS A 114 8.57 9.24 6.68
CA CYS A 114 7.47 9.49 7.61
C CYS A 114 6.11 9.11 7.04
N GLY A 115 6.07 8.53 5.84
CA GLY A 115 4.86 7.95 5.28
C GLY A 115 5.11 7.19 3.99
N TYR A 116 4.23 6.23 3.71
CA TYR A 116 4.20 5.46 2.48
C TYR A 116 2.77 5.03 2.19
N TRP A 117 2.36 5.17 0.94
CA TRP A 117 1.08 4.68 0.45
C TRP A 117 1.21 4.14 -0.97
N LEU A 118 0.47 3.06 -1.26
CA LEU A 118 0.16 2.62 -2.62
C LEU A 118 -1.34 2.74 -2.80
N VAL A 119 -1.75 3.64 -3.69
CA VAL A 119 -3.16 3.97 -3.90
C VAL A 119 -3.57 3.76 -5.35
N GLY A 120 -4.85 3.52 -5.59
CA GLY A 120 -5.37 3.35 -6.94
C GLY A 120 -6.88 3.45 -6.97
N ASN A 121 -7.42 3.54 -8.18
CA ASN A 121 -8.85 3.44 -8.40
C ASN A 121 -9.24 1.95 -8.26
N HIS A 122 -10.14 1.63 -7.34
CA HIS A 122 -10.63 0.25 -7.17
C HIS A 122 -11.78 -0.04 -8.12
N ILE A 123 -12.09 -1.32 -8.30
CA ILE A 123 -13.26 -1.77 -9.05
C ILE A 123 -14.50 -1.08 -8.46
N GLY A 124 -15.22 -0.32 -9.29
CA GLY A 124 -16.36 0.51 -8.87
C GLY A 124 -16.08 2.01 -8.78
N GLY A 125 -14.86 2.49 -9.07
CA GLY A 125 -14.57 3.92 -9.15
C GLY A 125 -14.11 4.56 -7.84
N ALA A 126 -13.88 3.76 -6.79
CA ALA A 126 -13.51 4.24 -5.46
C ALA A 126 -11.99 4.30 -5.30
N TRP A 127 -11.45 5.50 -5.06
CA TRP A 127 -10.05 5.67 -4.72
C TRP A 127 -9.72 5.02 -3.38
N THR A 128 -8.71 4.15 -3.39
CA THR A 128 -8.45 3.21 -2.31
C THR A 128 -6.97 3.21 -1.96
N THR A 129 -6.67 3.13 -0.66
CA THR A 129 -5.32 2.87 -0.15
C THR A 129 -5.13 1.37 0.04
N TYR A 130 -4.31 0.76 -0.81
CA TYR A 130 -4.04 -0.67 -0.76
C TYR A 130 -2.94 -1.02 0.23
N VAL A 131 -1.83 -0.26 0.18
CA VAL A 131 -0.70 -0.40 1.09
C VAL A 131 -0.51 0.92 1.81
N SER A 132 -0.29 0.86 3.11
CA SER A 132 0.05 2.01 3.94
C SER A 132 1.15 1.64 4.93
N TRP A 133 1.69 2.64 5.63
CA TRP A 133 2.60 2.43 6.76
C TRP A 133 2.09 1.42 7.80
N ASN A 134 0.78 1.41 8.08
CA ASN A 134 0.16 0.45 9.00
C ASN A 134 0.18 -0.98 8.43
N SER A 135 0.09 -1.13 7.10
CA SER A 135 0.22 -2.44 6.45
C SER A 135 1.59 -3.06 6.72
N PHE A 136 2.64 -2.25 6.86
CA PHE A 136 3.98 -2.74 7.22
C PHE A 136 4.08 -3.18 8.67
N ALA A 137 3.42 -2.46 9.59
CA ALA A 137 3.43 -2.77 11.02
C ALA A 137 2.92 -4.19 11.28
N ASN A 138 1.90 -4.62 10.54
CA ASN A 138 1.35 -5.98 10.59
C ASN A 138 2.37 -7.07 10.20
N LEU A 139 3.45 -6.70 9.51
CA LEU A 139 4.56 -7.57 9.13
C LEU A 139 5.82 -7.33 9.97
N GLY A 140 5.69 -6.73 11.15
CA GLY A 140 6.80 -6.51 12.07
C GLY A 140 7.76 -5.39 11.66
N PHE A 141 7.30 -4.43 10.87
CA PHE A 141 7.98 -3.14 10.69
C PHE A 141 7.84 -2.29 11.97
N ARG A 142 8.91 -1.61 12.38
CA ARG A 142 8.97 -0.83 13.62
C ARG A 142 8.59 0.63 13.38
N THR A 143 7.30 0.93 13.40
CA THR A 143 6.78 2.29 13.13
C THR A 143 7.30 3.37 14.11
N ASP A 144 7.84 2.97 15.26
CA ASP A 144 8.36 3.82 16.33
C ASP A 144 9.83 4.28 16.13
N ARG A 145 10.49 3.93 15.01
CA ARG A 145 11.93 4.19 14.81
C ARG A 145 12.22 5.08 13.60
N TRP A 146 13.49 5.47 13.48
CA TRP A 146 14.00 6.14 12.27
C TRP A 146 14.14 5.10 11.15
N HIS A 147 13.56 5.41 9.98
CA HIS A 147 13.60 4.56 8.80
C HIS A 147 13.85 5.40 7.54
N ASP A 148 14.62 4.85 6.60
CA ASP A 148 14.69 5.25 5.20
C ASP A 148 14.05 4.14 4.37
N LEU A 149 12.88 4.40 3.80
CA LEU A 149 12.14 3.49 2.92
C LEU A 149 12.52 3.73 1.47
N LYS A 150 12.85 2.64 0.78
CA LYS A 150 13.13 2.62 -0.65
C LYS A 150 12.25 1.60 -1.32
N ALA A 151 11.52 2.03 -2.34
CA ALA A 151 10.72 1.15 -3.17
C ALA A 151 11.42 0.94 -4.52
N THR A 152 11.76 -0.31 -4.81
CA THR A 152 12.43 -0.76 -6.03
C THR A 152 11.50 -1.67 -6.83
N ILE A 153 11.69 -1.69 -8.16
CA ILE A 153 11.08 -2.71 -9.00
C ILE A 153 12.13 -3.78 -9.23
N GLU A 154 11.88 -4.99 -8.74
CA GLU A 154 12.78 -6.13 -8.84
C GLU A 154 12.04 -7.31 -9.44
N ASN A 155 12.53 -7.83 -10.56
CA ASN A 155 11.85 -8.92 -11.29
C ASN A 155 10.36 -8.63 -11.54
N GLN A 156 10.05 -7.39 -11.94
CA GLN A 156 8.69 -6.87 -12.16
C GLN A 156 7.83 -6.76 -10.89
N GLN A 157 8.37 -6.96 -9.69
CA GLN A 157 7.66 -6.83 -8.43
C GLN A 157 8.05 -5.54 -7.70
N LEU A 158 7.08 -4.93 -7.02
CA LEU A 158 7.34 -3.79 -6.14
C LEU A 158 7.88 -4.30 -4.80
N VAL A 159 9.14 -3.99 -4.52
CA VAL A 159 9.83 -4.35 -3.29
C VAL A 159 10.07 -3.10 -2.47
N ILE A 160 9.69 -3.14 -1.20
CA ILE A 160 9.85 -2.04 -0.26
C ILE A 160 10.88 -2.48 0.77
N THR A 161 11.98 -1.74 0.85
CA THR A 161 13.10 -2.01 1.75
C THR A 161 13.25 -0.86 2.73
N SER A 162 13.43 -1.17 4.00
CA SER A 162 13.76 -0.20 5.04
C SER A 162 15.20 -0.34 5.50
N TYR A 163 15.82 0.81 5.73
CA TYR A 163 17.12 0.94 6.37
C TYR A 163 16.98 1.76 7.64
N ASN A 164 17.66 1.34 8.70
CA ASN A 164 17.72 2.12 9.94
C ASN A 164 18.65 3.34 9.82
N GLY A 165 18.74 4.14 10.89
CA GLY A 165 19.58 5.36 10.92
C GLY A 165 21.08 5.14 10.74
N TYR A 166 21.55 3.89 10.74
CA TYR A 166 22.94 3.51 10.45
C TYR A 166 23.11 2.97 9.02
N GLY A 167 22.07 3.04 8.18
CA GLY A 167 22.08 2.52 6.82
C GLY A 167 22.03 0.99 6.73
N LYS A 168 21.72 0.28 7.82
CA LYS A 168 21.55 -1.19 7.79
C LYS A 168 20.11 -1.54 7.46
N MET A 169 19.93 -2.47 6.51
CA MET A 169 18.61 -3.01 6.20
C MET A 169 18.02 -3.69 7.45
N ASP A 170 16.79 -3.31 7.82
CA ASP A 170 16.11 -3.83 9.00
C ASP A 170 14.71 -4.39 8.69
N TRP A 171 14.17 -4.11 7.51
CA TRP A 171 12.90 -4.65 7.04
C TRP A 171 12.84 -4.70 5.52
N ARG A 172 12.16 -5.71 4.96
CA ARG A 172 11.93 -5.83 3.52
C ARG A 172 10.67 -6.62 3.23
N ALA A 173 9.84 -6.16 2.31
CA ALA A 173 8.68 -6.90 1.83
C ALA A 173 8.41 -6.66 0.35
N GLN A 174 7.77 -7.62 -0.29
CA GLN A 174 7.20 -7.49 -1.63
C GLN A 174 5.69 -7.18 -1.54
N VAL A 175 5.22 -6.31 -2.42
CA VAL A 175 3.79 -6.13 -2.70
C VAL A 175 3.38 -7.19 -3.72
N PHE A 176 2.24 -7.84 -3.51
CA PHE A 176 1.68 -8.81 -4.44
C PHE A 176 0.18 -8.61 -4.60
N TRP A 177 -0.39 -9.10 -5.71
CA TRP A 177 -1.83 -9.12 -5.90
C TRP A 177 -2.40 -10.45 -5.42
N ASN A 178 -3.45 -10.39 -4.59
CA ASN A 178 -4.24 -11.57 -4.24
C ASN A 178 -5.53 -11.57 -5.07
N GLU A 179 -5.58 -12.43 -6.08
CA GLU A 179 -6.77 -12.60 -6.92
C GLU A 179 -8.02 -13.03 -6.14
N GLN A 180 -7.86 -13.82 -5.08
CA GLN A 180 -8.99 -14.33 -4.29
C GLN A 180 -9.70 -13.22 -3.53
N ASP A 181 -8.92 -12.28 -3.00
CA ASP A 181 -9.44 -11.16 -2.20
C ASP A 181 -9.69 -9.91 -3.06
N GLY A 182 -9.23 -9.89 -4.31
CA GLY A 182 -9.24 -8.70 -5.16
C GLY A 182 -8.46 -7.55 -4.54
N TRP A 183 -7.33 -7.84 -3.87
CA TRP A 183 -6.61 -6.88 -3.06
C TRP A 183 -5.09 -7.05 -3.12
N PHE A 184 -4.33 -6.00 -2.82
CA PHE A 184 -2.87 -6.10 -2.70
C PHE A 184 -2.45 -6.53 -1.29
N GLY A 185 -1.67 -7.63 -1.23
CA GLY A 185 -1.02 -8.11 -0.03
C GLY A 185 0.44 -7.68 0.07
N LEU A 186 1.02 -7.93 1.24
CA LEU A 186 2.45 -7.77 1.50
C LEU A 186 3.02 -9.09 2.00
N LYS A 187 4.21 -9.47 1.51
CA LYS A 187 4.95 -10.65 1.96
C LYS A 187 6.35 -10.22 2.39
N ARG A 188 6.68 -10.47 3.66
CA ARG A 188 8.01 -10.20 4.22
C ARG A 188 9.03 -11.25 3.77
N PHE A 189 10.26 -10.81 3.53
CA PHE A 189 11.42 -11.67 3.28
C PHE A 189 12.10 -12.10 4.59
#